data_AF-T2G9N1-F1
#
_entry.id   AF-T2G9N1-F1
#
_cell.length_a   1.000
_cell.length_b   1.000
_cell.length_c   1.000
_cell.angle_alpha   90.00
_cell.angle_beta   90.00
_cell.angle_gamma   90.00
#
_symmetry.space_group_name_H-M   'P 1'
#
loop_
_entity.id
_entity.type
_entity.pdbx_description
1 polymer ?
#
loop_
_entity_poly.entity_id
_entity_poly.type
_entity_poly.pdbx_seq_one_letter_code
_entity_poly.pdbx_strand_id
1 'polypeptide(L)'
;MRPPTLPSHSRLSGLLCALSLAALLLLPGCARFQKVDVEREFKNFITLYREMNTFTEAVFLMEHSKVLNHELSEFLQQKLYETKLQLETVIDIIFFYKYSDFRNYENYLVVYRYVNQRLDTVLHSFTAQEKFIAAVGEDHKHSPHMARYSREYRLYLARVITQINELKEKTK
;
A
#
# COMPACT_ATOMS: atom_id res chain seq x y z
N MET A 1 30.23 -62.38 44.76
CA MET A 1 30.56 -61.74 43.46
C MET A 1 29.37 -60.86 43.06
N ARG A 2 29.61 -59.56 42.80
CA ARG A 2 28.74 -58.58 42.08
C ARG A 2 29.44 -58.26 40.73
N PRO A 3 28.83 -57.57 39.75
CA PRO A 3 27.46 -57.55 39.18
C PRO A 3 27.55 -57.80 37.63
N PRO A 4 26.57 -57.47 36.71
CA PRO A 4 26.24 -56.08 36.37
C PRO A 4 24.75 -55.78 36.09
N THR A 5 24.40 -54.52 36.37
CA THR A 5 23.25 -53.77 35.88
C THR A 5 23.46 -53.34 34.42
N LEU A 6 22.45 -53.46 33.56
CA LEU A 6 22.39 -52.85 32.23
C LEU A 6 21.47 -51.61 32.23
N PRO A 7 21.79 -50.55 31.46
CA PRO A 7 21.16 -49.23 31.57
C PRO A 7 19.91 -49.08 30.70
N SER A 8 19.11 -48.10 31.10
CA SER A 8 17.90 -47.57 30.49
C SER A 8 18.22 -46.71 29.25
N HIS A 9 17.90 -47.23 28.06
CA HIS A 9 17.84 -46.44 26.83
C HIS A 9 16.41 -46.41 26.28
N SER A 10 15.55 -45.57 26.86
CA SER A 10 14.19 -45.34 26.34
C SER A 10 13.66 -43.93 26.65
N ARG A 11 14.48 -42.89 26.47
CA ARG A 11 14.02 -41.50 26.63
C ARG A 11 14.47 -40.51 25.55
N LEU A 12 15.14 -40.96 24.49
CA LEU A 12 15.61 -40.07 23.40
C LEU A 12 14.71 -40.07 22.15
N SER A 13 13.93 -41.13 21.92
CA SER A 13 13.07 -41.25 20.73
C SER A 13 11.75 -40.46 20.82
N GLY A 14 11.30 -40.08 22.01
CA GLY A 14 10.11 -39.23 22.20
C GLY A 14 10.35 -37.74 21.97
N LEU A 15 11.61 -37.27 22.09
CA LEU A 15 11.94 -35.85 21.97
C LEU A 15 12.01 -35.39 20.51
N LEU A 16 12.39 -36.26 19.58
CA LEU A 16 12.51 -35.92 18.16
C LEU A 16 11.14 -35.78 17.46
N CYS A 17 10.12 -36.51 17.89
CA CYS A 17 8.76 -36.41 17.34
C CYS A 17 7.98 -35.21 17.91
N ALA A 18 8.25 -34.83 19.16
CA ALA A 18 7.71 -33.60 19.73
C ALA A 18 8.34 -32.34 19.11
N LEU A 19 9.63 -32.40 18.72
CA LEU A 19 10.31 -31.32 18.01
C LEU A 19 9.82 -31.15 16.57
N SER A 20 9.47 -32.23 15.86
CA SER A 20 8.90 -32.12 14.50
C SER A 20 7.46 -31.59 14.51
N LEU A 21 6.65 -31.93 15.53
CA LEU A 21 5.30 -31.38 15.68
C LEU A 21 5.31 -29.92 16.17
N ALA A 22 6.24 -29.55 17.05
CA ALA A 22 6.45 -28.16 17.47
C ALA A 22 7.00 -27.29 16.33
N ALA A 23 7.84 -27.86 15.43
CA ALA A 23 8.32 -27.16 14.24
C ALA A 23 7.20 -26.91 13.22
N LEU A 24 6.17 -27.77 13.15
CA LEU A 24 4.98 -27.55 12.33
C LEU A 24 4.03 -26.50 12.92
N LEU A 25 3.98 -26.36 14.25
CA LEU A 25 3.21 -25.31 14.95
C LEU A 25 3.94 -23.96 14.99
N LEU A 26 5.24 -23.94 14.69
CA LEU A 26 6.09 -22.75 14.61
C LEU A 26 6.53 -22.42 13.19
N LEU A 27 5.91 -23.00 12.15
CA LEU A 27 5.86 -22.31 10.88
C LEU A 27 5.19 -20.97 11.18
N PRO A 28 5.88 -19.83 11.02
CA PRO A 28 5.19 -18.57 11.01
C PRO A 28 4.26 -18.68 9.82
N GLY A 29 2.99 -18.99 10.08
CA GLY A 29 1.95 -18.76 9.10
C GLY A 29 2.18 -17.32 8.69
N CYS A 30 2.59 -17.12 7.42
CA CYS A 30 2.83 -15.81 6.82
C CYS A 30 1.80 -14.87 7.43
N ALA A 31 2.25 -13.78 8.05
CA ALA A 31 1.39 -12.85 8.75
C ALA A 31 0.37 -12.31 7.76
N ARG A 32 -0.73 -13.04 7.58
CA ARG A 32 -1.84 -12.71 6.69
C ARG A 32 -2.28 -11.33 7.09
N PHE A 33 -2.42 -10.42 6.14
CA PHE A 33 -3.01 -9.09 6.35
C PHE A 33 -4.22 -9.21 7.31
N GLN A 34 -4.00 -8.89 8.59
CA GLN A 34 -4.95 -9.19 9.64
C GLN A 34 -6.03 -8.12 9.61
N LYS A 35 -7.23 -8.40 10.15
CA LYS A 35 -8.31 -7.40 10.22
C LYS A 35 -7.89 -6.07 10.88
N VAL A 36 -6.91 -6.11 11.79
CA VAL A 36 -6.31 -4.92 12.45
C VAL A 36 -5.44 -4.11 11.49
N ASP A 37 -4.75 -4.75 10.55
CA ASP A 37 -3.94 -4.06 9.54
C ASP A 37 -4.85 -3.34 8.54
N VAL A 38 -5.99 -3.95 8.16
CA VAL A 38 -6.98 -3.37 7.26
C VAL A 38 -7.53 -2.03 7.74
N GLU A 39 -7.88 -1.90 9.03
CA GLU A 39 -8.43 -0.63 9.56
C GLU A 39 -7.39 0.49 9.63
N ARG A 40 -6.13 0.13 9.84
CA ARG A 40 -5.01 1.06 9.82
C ARG A 40 -4.76 1.57 8.40
N GLU A 41 -4.68 0.66 7.43
CA GLU A 41 -4.52 1.01 6.03
C GLU A 41 -5.69 1.88 5.55
N PHE A 42 -6.93 1.52 5.90
CA PHE A 42 -8.10 2.33 5.57
C PHE A 42 -7.95 3.78 6.09
N LYS A 43 -7.59 3.96 7.36
CA LYS A 43 -7.37 5.30 7.94
C LYS A 43 -6.21 6.05 7.26
N ASN A 44 -5.13 5.36 6.92
CA ASN A 44 -3.99 5.94 6.20
C ASN A 44 -4.44 6.48 4.84
N PHE A 45 -5.15 5.68 4.04
CA PHE A 45 -5.60 6.09 2.71
C PHE A 45 -6.70 7.16 2.74
N ILE A 46 -7.58 7.16 3.75
CA ILE A 46 -8.52 8.27 3.97
C ILE A 46 -7.76 9.58 4.29
N THR A 47 -6.66 9.49 5.03
CA THR A 47 -5.83 10.66 5.35
C THR A 47 -5.15 11.19 4.09
N LEU A 48 -4.55 10.32 3.29
CA LEU A 48 -3.97 10.68 1.99
C LEU A 48 -5.02 11.29 1.06
N TYR A 49 -6.24 10.75 1.02
CA TYR A 49 -7.35 11.32 0.26
C TYR A 49 -7.69 12.75 0.70
N ARG A 50 -7.73 13.02 2.00
CA ARG A 50 -7.99 14.38 2.52
C ARG A 50 -6.86 15.34 2.20
N GLU A 51 -5.60 14.91 2.32
CA GLU A 51 -4.42 15.72 1.95
C GLU A 51 -4.46 16.16 0.48
N MET A 52 -5.10 15.38 -0.40
CA MET A 52 -5.31 15.70 -1.81
C MET A 52 -6.09 17.02 -2.03
N ASN A 53 -6.94 17.40 -1.07
CA ASN A 53 -7.70 18.65 -1.14
C ASN A 53 -6.77 19.87 -1.04
N THR A 54 -5.70 19.79 -0.26
CA THR A 54 -4.71 20.88 -0.13
C THR A 54 -4.07 21.23 -1.47
N PHE A 55 -3.76 20.22 -2.29
CA PHE A 55 -3.20 20.44 -3.63
C PHE A 55 -4.24 21.02 -4.60
N THR A 56 -5.51 20.68 -4.42
CA THR A 56 -6.61 21.23 -5.21
C THR A 56 -6.79 22.72 -4.89
N GLU A 57 -6.83 23.07 -3.61
CA GLU A 57 -6.91 24.45 -3.13
C GLU A 57 -5.69 25.27 -3.60
N ALA A 58 -4.49 24.68 -3.56
CA ALA A 58 -3.28 25.35 -4.04
C ALA A 58 -3.38 25.74 -5.53
N VAL A 59 -3.92 24.87 -6.39
CA VAL A 59 -4.11 25.17 -7.82
C VAL A 59 -5.10 26.31 -8.01
N PHE A 60 -6.25 26.28 -7.33
CA PHE A 60 -7.23 27.38 -7.37
C PHE A 60 -6.63 28.72 -6.92
N LEU A 61 -5.84 28.71 -5.83
CA LEU A 61 -5.18 29.92 -5.33
C LEU A 61 -4.15 30.46 -6.32
N MET A 62 -3.37 29.59 -6.96
CA MET A 62 -2.38 29.97 -7.96
C MET A 62 -3.04 30.54 -9.23
N GLU A 63 -4.18 30.01 -9.66
CA GLU A 63 -4.96 30.58 -10.76
C GLU A 63 -5.51 31.97 -10.40
N HIS A 64 -6.14 32.10 -9.22
CA HIS A 64 -6.70 33.37 -8.76
C HIS A 64 -5.62 34.46 -8.62
N SER A 65 -4.41 34.05 -8.21
CA SER A 65 -3.25 34.92 -8.06
C SER A 65 -2.49 35.15 -9.38
N LYS A 66 -2.98 34.62 -10.51
CA LYS A 66 -2.37 34.69 -11.85
C LYS A 66 -0.96 34.10 -11.93
N VAL A 67 -0.61 33.21 -11.00
CA VAL A 67 0.61 32.38 -11.06
C VAL A 67 0.46 31.31 -12.13
N LEU A 68 -0.76 30.77 -12.26
CA LEU A 68 -1.17 29.85 -13.31
C LEU A 68 -2.11 30.54 -14.29
N ASN A 69 -2.00 30.21 -15.57
CA ASN A 69 -3.06 30.53 -16.52
C ASN A 69 -4.22 29.53 -16.33
N HIS A 70 -5.39 29.91 -16.85
CA HIS A 70 -6.61 29.12 -16.71
C HIS A 70 -6.46 27.70 -17.29
N GLU A 71 -5.88 27.58 -18.50
CA GLU A 71 -5.68 26.29 -19.17
C GLU A 71 -4.85 25.31 -18.35
N LEU A 72 -3.71 25.76 -17.80
CA LEU A 72 -2.86 24.92 -16.96
C LEU A 72 -3.53 24.62 -15.61
N SER A 73 -4.31 25.56 -15.07
CA SER A 73 -5.10 25.32 -13.84
C SER A 73 -6.14 24.22 -14.05
N GLU A 74 -6.98 24.32 -15.09
CA GLU A 74 -7.98 23.31 -15.42
C GLU A 74 -7.34 21.94 -15.63
N PHE A 75 -6.25 21.92 -16.38
CA PHE A 75 -5.50 20.69 -16.64
C PHE A 75 -4.98 20.05 -15.34
N LEU A 76 -4.37 20.85 -14.45
CA LEU A 76 -3.90 20.36 -13.15
C LEU A 76 -5.06 19.89 -12.27
N GLN A 77 -6.18 20.61 -12.23
CA GLN A 77 -7.38 20.20 -11.49
C GLN A 77 -7.91 18.85 -11.97
N GLN A 78 -7.95 18.61 -13.29
CA GLN A 78 -8.32 17.31 -13.85
C GLN A 78 -7.39 16.20 -13.36
N LYS A 79 -6.07 16.44 -13.36
CA LYS A 79 -5.08 15.47 -12.88
C LYS A 79 -5.18 15.18 -11.38
N LEU A 80 -5.51 16.19 -10.58
CA LEU A 80 -5.79 16.03 -9.15
C LEU A 80 -7.07 15.21 -8.93
N TYR A 81 -8.11 15.41 -9.75
CA TYR A 81 -9.33 14.61 -9.72
C TYR A 81 -9.06 13.15 -10.06
N GLU A 82 -8.29 12.87 -11.12
CA GLU A 82 -7.86 11.50 -11.46
C GLU A 82 -7.14 10.86 -10.26
N THR A 83 -6.26 11.60 -9.59
CA THR A 83 -5.54 11.12 -8.39
C THR A 83 -6.49 10.77 -7.25
N LYS A 84 -7.53 11.58 -7.01
CA LYS A 84 -8.57 11.28 -6.00
C LYS A 84 -9.31 9.98 -6.31
N LEU A 85 -9.71 9.77 -7.56
CA LEU A 85 -10.38 8.53 -7.98
C LEU A 85 -9.49 7.29 -7.78
N GLN A 86 -8.19 7.43 -8.03
CA GLN A 86 -7.24 6.34 -7.77
C GLN A 86 -7.12 6.02 -6.27
N LEU A 87 -7.11 7.05 -5.39
CA LEU A 87 -7.13 6.84 -3.94
C LEU A 87 -8.43 6.16 -3.47
N GLU A 88 -9.57 6.58 -4.00
CA GLU A 88 -10.87 5.92 -3.74
C GLU A 88 -10.82 4.45 -4.16
N THR A 89 -10.22 4.16 -5.31
CA THR A 89 -10.01 2.78 -5.76
C THR A 89 -9.17 1.96 -4.76
N VAL A 90 -8.12 2.53 -4.15
CA VAL A 90 -7.36 1.82 -3.10
C VAL A 90 -8.21 1.58 -1.86
N ILE A 91 -8.99 2.57 -1.44
CA ILE A 91 -9.90 2.45 -0.29
C ILE A 91 -10.93 1.33 -0.54
N ASP A 92 -11.49 1.25 -1.75
CA ASP A 92 -12.41 0.20 -2.17
C ASP A 92 -11.74 -1.18 -2.18
N ILE A 93 -10.48 -1.27 -2.60
CA ILE A 93 -9.71 -2.53 -2.55
C ILE A 93 -9.52 -2.99 -1.09
N ILE A 94 -9.17 -2.07 -0.19
CA ILE A 94 -9.01 -2.37 1.24
C ILE A 94 -10.34 -2.84 1.84
N PHE A 95 -11.44 -2.16 1.49
CA PHE A 95 -12.78 -2.55 1.92
C PHE A 95 -13.15 -3.93 1.38
N PHE A 96 -12.99 -4.17 0.08
CA PHE A 96 -13.22 -5.48 -0.54
C PHE A 96 -12.43 -6.59 0.14
N TYR A 97 -11.14 -6.38 0.42
CA TYR A 97 -10.32 -7.36 1.12
C TYR A 97 -10.86 -7.63 2.54
N LYS A 98 -11.29 -6.60 3.29
CA LYS A 98 -11.85 -6.72 4.65
C LYS A 98 -13.02 -7.70 4.73
N TYR A 99 -13.91 -7.62 3.74
CA TYR A 99 -15.18 -8.34 3.72
C TYR A 99 -15.15 -9.61 2.87
N SER A 100 -14.00 -9.92 2.25
CA SER A 100 -13.81 -11.15 1.49
C SER A 100 -13.78 -12.39 2.39
N ASP A 101 -14.39 -13.47 1.92
CA ASP A 101 -14.38 -14.75 2.62
C ASP A 101 -13.15 -15.59 2.24
N PHE A 102 -12.23 -15.73 3.20
CA PHE A 102 -11.00 -16.50 3.05
C PHE A 102 -11.09 -17.95 3.54
N ARG A 103 -12.29 -18.44 3.88
CA ARG A 103 -12.49 -19.83 4.37
C ARG A 103 -12.27 -20.88 3.28
N ASN A 104 -12.41 -20.50 2.00
CA ASN A 104 -12.15 -21.35 0.84
C ASN A 104 -10.86 -20.91 0.13
N TYR A 105 -9.95 -21.86 -0.14
CA TYR A 105 -8.69 -21.61 -0.81
C TYR A 105 -8.83 -21.06 -2.24
N GLU A 106 -9.81 -21.54 -3.02
CA GLU A 106 -10.10 -21.02 -4.36
C GLU A 106 -10.57 -19.56 -4.31
N ASN A 107 -11.46 -19.24 -3.36
CA ASN A 107 -11.91 -17.86 -3.14
C ASN A 107 -10.75 -16.96 -2.71
N TYR A 108 -9.86 -17.45 -1.86
CA TYR A 108 -8.64 -16.73 -1.50
C TYR A 108 -7.79 -16.41 -2.74
N LEU A 109 -7.54 -17.38 -3.64
CA LEU A 109 -6.76 -17.14 -4.86
C LEU A 109 -7.42 -16.13 -5.81
N VAL A 110 -8.75 -16.11 -5.88
CA VAL A 110 -9.50 -15.14 -6.69
C VAL A 110 -9.38 -13.74 -6.09
N VAL A 111 -9.64 -13.58 -4.79
CA VAL A 111 -9.52 -12.31 -4.07
C VAL A 111 -8.10 -11.77 -4.17
N TYR A 112 -7.10 -12.62 -3.93
CA TYR A 112 -5.69 -12.27 -4.03
C TYR A 112 -5.31 -11.76 -5.43
N ARG A 113 -5.73 -12.48 -6.50
CA ARG A 113 -5.47 -12.05 -7.89
C ARG A 113 -6.14 -10.71 -8.20
N TYR A 114 -7.41 -10.57 -7.84
CA TYR A 114 -8.15 -9.33 -8.05
C TYR A 114 -7.48 -8.14 -7.37
N VAL A 115 -7.15 -8.28 -6.07
CA VAL A 115 -6.53 -7.21 -5.29
C VAL A 115 -5.19 -6.81 -5.87
N ASN A 116 -4.31 -7.79 -6.17
CA ASN A 116 -3.00 -7.47 -6.74
C ASN A 116 -3.08 -6.81 -8.12
N GLN A 117 -3.93 -7.32 -9.02
CA GLN A 117 -4.10 -6.74 -10.35
C GLN A 117 -4.61 -5.29 -10.27
N ARG A 118 -5.54 -5.00 -9.36
CA ARG A 118 -6.07 -3.65 -9.17
C ARG A 118 -5.02 -2.73 -8.54
N LEU A 119 -4.28 -3.19 -7.53
CA LEU A 119 -3.19 -2.43 -6.92
C LEU A 119 -2.07 -2.14 -7.94
N ASP A 120 -1.76 -3.07 -8.85
CA ASP A 120 -0.81 -2.83 -9.95
C ASP A 120 -1.27 -1.72 -10.89
N THR A 121 -2.55 -1.74 -11.27
CA THR A 121 -3.15 -0.72 -12.14
C THR A 121 -3.10 0.66 -11.51
N VAL A 122 -3.43 0.73 -10.21
CA VAL A 122 -3.42 1.97 -9.45
C VAL A 122 -1.99 2.48 -9.26
N LEU A 123 -1.06 1.60 -8.91
CA LEU A 123 0.37 1.93 -8.76
C LEU A 123 0.96 2.49 -10.06
N HIS A 124 0.62 1.91 -11.21
CA HIS A 124 1.02 2.41 -12.51
C HIS A 124 0.51 3.84 -12.74
N SER A 125 -0.76 4.10 -12.43
CA SER A 125 -1.38 5.43 -12.56
C SER A 125 -0.68 6.48 -11.70
N PHE A 126 -0.41 6.18 -10.42
CA PHE A 126 0.33 7.11 -9.54
C PHE A 126 1.77 7.34 -10.02
N THR A 127 2.43 6.30 -10.53
CA THR A 127 3.80 6.43 -11.08
C THR A 127 3.82 7.32 -12.33
N ALA A 128 2.85 7.17 -13.21
CA ALA A 128 2.70 8.03 -14.38
C ALA A 128 2.44 9.49 -13.98
N GLN A 129 1.58 9.69 -12.97
CA GLN A 129 1.27 11.00 -12.41
C GLN A 129 2.49 11.67 -11.76
N GLU A 130 3.32 10.93 -11.02
CA GLU A 130 4.56 11.45 -10.41
C GLU A 130 5.55 11.93 -11.46
N LYS A 131 5.76 11.14 -12.51
CA LYS A 131 6.59 11.52 -13.67
C LYS A 131 6.05 12.76 -14.38
N PHE A 132 4.73 12.83 -14.55
CA PHE A 132 4.09 13.97 -15.17
C PHE A 132 4.32 15.25 -14.36
N ILE A 133 4.09 15.24 -13.05
CA ILE A 133 4.32 16.40 -12.19
C ILE A 133 5.80 16.79 -12.12
N ALA A 134 6.71 15.81 -12.25
CA ALA A 134 8.13 16.10 -12.40
C ALA A 134 8.44 16.92 -13.67
N ALA A 135 7.84 16.54 -14.81
CA ALA A 135 7.99 17.29 -16.05
C ALA A 135 7.41 18.71 -15.94
N VAL A 136 6.19 18.85 -15.39
CA VAL A 136 5.58 20.18 -15.15
C VAL A 136 6.47 21.05 -14.28
N GLY A 137 7.07 20.48 -13.22
CA GLY A 137 7.98 21.19 -12.33
C GLY A 137 9.25 21.68 -13.03
N GLU A 138 9.80 20.89 -13.96
CA GLU A 138 10.98 21.29 -14.75
C GLU A 138 10.63 22.39 -15.75
N ASP A 139 9.51 22.25 -16.47
CA ASP A 139 9.04 23.25 -17.45
C ASP A 139 8.76 24.61 -16.77
N HIS A 140 8.38 24.59 -15.49
CA HIS A 140 8.03 25.78 -14.71
C HIS A 140 9.05 26.08 -13.60
N LYS A 141 10.30 25.61 -13.71
CA LYS A 141 11.34 25.77 -12.67
C LYS A 141 11.65 27.22 -12.29
N HIS A 142 11.35 28.16 -13.19
CA HIS A 142 11.55 29.59 -12.96
C HIS A 142 10.47 30.23 -12.08
N SER A 143 9.33 29.55 -11.86
CA SER A 143 8.30 29.97 -10.93
C SER A 143 8.53 29.32 -9.56
N PRO A 144 8.88 30.08 -8.51
CA PRO A 144 9.09 29.51 -7.17
C PRO A 144 7.87 28.79 -6.62
N HIS A 145 6.67 29.29 -6.95
CA HIS A 145 5.41 28.67 -6.56
C HIS A 145 5.20 27.32 -7.24
N MET A 146 5.44 27.21 -8.54
CA MET A 146 5.31 25.95 -9.27
C MET A 146 6.39 24.94 -8.92
N ALA A 147 7.64 25.40 -8.75
CA ALA A 147 8.73 24.56 -8.27
C ALA A 147 8.42 23.98 -6.89
N ARG A 148 7.86 24.79 -5.98
CA ARG A 148 7.42 24.32 -4.66
C ARG A 148 6.25 23.34 -4.77
N TYR A 149 5.20 23.70 -5.50
CA TYR A 149 3.99 22.89 -5.68
C TYR A 149 4.34 21.51 -6.26
N SER A 150 5.06 21.47 -7.38
CA SER A 150 5.47 20.22 -8.04
C SER A 150 6.32 19.35 -7.12
N ARG A 151 7.28 19.92 -6.38
CA ARG A 151 8.08 19.19 -5.39
C ARG A 151 7.21 18.60 -4.28
N GLU A 152 6.35 19.40 -3.66
CA GLU A 152 5.49 18.94 -2.56
C GLU A 152 4.51 17.86 -3.02
N TYR A 153 3.93 18.03 -4.21
CA TYR A 153 2.99 17.05 -4.77
C TYR A 153 3.69 15.76 -5.17
N ARG A 154 4.91 15.82 -5.71
CA ARG A 154 5.73 14.60 -5.95
C ARG A 154 6.06 13.86 -4.67
N LEU A 155 6.43 14.57 -3.60
CA LEU A 155 6.67 13.94 -2.31
C LEU A 155 5.40 13.25 -1.79
N TYR A 156 4.24 13.87 -1.96
CA TYR A 156 2.96 13.25 -1.65
C TYR A 156 2.71 11.99 -2.48
N LEU A 157 2.87 12.05 -3.81
CA LEU A 157 2.68 10.89 -4.70
C LEU A 157 3.65 9.76 -4.36
N ALA A 158 4.91 10.07 -4.03
CA ALA A 158 5.88 9.08 -3.58
C ALA A 158 5.44 8.40 -2.28
N ARG A 159 4.86 9.13 -1.31
CA ARG A 159 4.28 8.51 -0.10
C ARG A 159 3.13 7.57 -0.45
N VAL A 160 2.22 7.99 -1.33
CA VAL A 160 1.09 7.14 -1.77
C VAL A 160 1.60 5.86 -2.43
N ILE A 161 2.57 5.97 -3.36
CA ILE A 161 3.22 4.84 -4.03
C ILE A 161 3.85 3.88 -3.02
N THR A 162 4.59 4.40 -2.03
CA THR A 162 5.18 3.59 -0.97
C THR A 162 4.11 2.85 -0.17
N GLN A 163 3.04 3.52 0.24
CA GLN A 163 1.94 2.90 0.99
C GLN A 163 1.21 1.82 0.17
N ILE A 164 1.04 2.01 -1.14
CA ILE A 164 0.47 0.97 -2.03
C ILE A 164 1.40 -0.23 -2.11
N ASN A 165 2.71 -0.02 -2.25
CA ASN A 165 3.68 -1.12 -2.27
C ASN A 165 3.69 -1.89 -0.94
N GLU A 166 3.66 -1.19 0.20
CA GLU A 166 3.53 -1.82 1.51
C GLU A 166 2.24 -2.63 1.65
N LEU A 167 1.11 -2.11 1.15
CA LEU A 167 -0.16 -2.83 1.10
C LEU A 167 -0.04 -4.10 0.25
N LYS A 168 0.58 -4.02 -0.93
CA LYS A 168 0.81 -5.18 -1.78
C LYS A 168 1.65 -6.24 -1.08
N GLU A 169 2.76 -5.87 -0.44
CA GLU A 169 3.60 -6.83 0.30
C GLU A 169 2.83 -7.49 1.44
N LYS A 170 1.95 -6.76 2.14
CA LYS A 170 1.10 -7.33 3.21
C LYS A 170 0.05 -8.31 2.67
N THR A 171 -0.38 -8.16 1.41
CA THR A 171 -1.37 -9.05 0.79
C THR A 171 -0.79 -10.36 0.23
N LYS A 172 0.54 -10.47 0.10
CA LYS A 172 1.26 -11.70 -0.30
C LYS A 172 1.31 -12.72 0.83
#